data_AF-A0A964N860-F1
#
_entry.id   AF-A0A964N860-F1
#
_cell.length_a   1.000
_cell.length_b   1.000
_cell.length_c   1.000
_cell.angle_alpha   90.00
_cell.angle_beta   90.00
_cell.angle_gamma   90.00
#
_symmetry.space_group_name_H-M   'P 1'
#
loop_
_entity.id
_entity.type
_entity.pdbx_description
1 polymer ?
#
loop_
_entity_poly.entity_id
_entity_poly.type
_entity_poly.pdbx_seq_one_letter_code
_entity_poly.pdbx_strand_id
1 'polypeptide(L)'
;MRLAGLVSLLTAAVFLAGCGTESPREAGARTAVEESLSADEYDREGTHCSDNPAPWFIERETDVFICAAQRRDGDCDWYRATLKNAGWEVVLDRPDAGCILSF
;
A
#
# COMPACT_ATOMS: atom_id res chain seq x y z
N MET A 1 -0.19 45.89 0.48
CA MET A 1 0.40 44.67 -0.11
C MET A 1 1.12 43.83 0.97
N ARG A 2 0.40 43.19 1.88
CA ARG A 2 0.96 42.23 2.86
C ARG A 2 0.07 41.00 3.09
N LEU A 3 -1.17 41.03 2.60
CA LEU A 3 -2.12 39.91 2.69
C LEU A 3 -1.92 38.83 1.60
N ALA A 4 -1.27 39.15 0.48
CA ALA A 4 -1.09 38.20 -0.62
C ALA A 4 -0.04 37.10 -0.33
N GLY A 5 0.95 37.37 0.51
CA GLY A 5 2.01 36.39 0.83
C GLY A 5 1.57 35.29 1.80
N LEU A 6 0.61 35.58 2.68
CA LEU A 6 0.08 34.62 3.65
C LEU A 6 -0.88 33.61 3.00
N VAL A 7 -1.63 34.03 1.98
CA VAL A 7 -2.56 33.14 1.27
C VAL A 7 -1.80 32.07 0.48
N SER A 8 -0.69 32.42 -0.19
CA SER A 8 0.08 31.46 -1.00
C SER A 8 0.78 30.37 -0.19
N LEU A 9 1.17 30.65 1.07
CA LEU A 9 1.82 29.66 1.94
C LEU A 9 0.83 28.63 2.50
N LEU A 10 -0.42 29.05 2.74
CA LEU A 10 -1.48 28.15 3.21
C LEU A 10 -1.96 27.19 2.10
N THR A 11 -1.99 27.62 0.84
CA THR A 11 -2.38 26.73 -0.27
C THR A 11 -1.34 25.64 -0.52
N ALA A 12 -0.04 25.94 -0.44
CA ALA A 12 1.02 24.95 -0.66
C ALA A 12 1.04 23.83 0.39
N ALA A 13 0.71 24.14 1.65
CA ALA A 13 0.65 23.14 2.72
C ALA A 13 -0.51 22.13 2.54
N VAL A 14 -1.63 22.56 1.95
CA VAL A 14 -2.79 21.68 1.70
C VAL A 14 -2.51 20.68 0.57
N PHE A 15 -1.70 21.05 -0.44
CA PHE A 15 -1.32 20.14 -1.53
C PHE A 15 -0.31 19.06 -1.10
N LEU A 16 0.46 19.27 -0.04
CA LEU A 16 1.40 18.27 0.49
C LEU A 16 0.74 17.24 1.41
N ALA A 17 -0.48 17.49 1.86
CA ALA A 17 -1.28 16.53 2.62
C ALA A 17 -2.12 15.59 1.73
N GLY A 18 -1.98 15.69 0.40
CA GLY A 18 -2.74 14.93 -0.60
C GLY A 18 -2.10 13.60 -1.05
N CYS A 19 -0.94 13.22 -0.52
CA CYS A 19 -0.42 11.86 -0.66
C CYS A 19 -1.03 11.04 0.46
N GLY A 20 -1.97 10.15 0.14
CA GLY A 20 -2.65 9.30 1.13
C GLY A 20 -1.65 8.68 2.09
N THR A 21 -1.84 8.90 3.39
CA THR A 21 -1.01 8.28 4.40
C THR A 21 -1.39 6.81 4.48
N GLU A 22 -0.48 5.93 4.05
CA GLU A 22 -0.58 4.48 4.25
C GLU A 22 -1.05 4.19 5.67
N SER A 23 -2.11 3.37 5.81
CA SER A 23 -2.64 3.01 7.14
C SER A 23 -1.69 2.04 7.85
N PRO A 24 -1.71 1.96 9.20
CA PRO A 24 -0.88 1.00 9.92
C PRO A 24 -1.08 -0.47 9.48
N ARG A 25 -2.30 -0.85 9.09
CA ARG A 25 -2.58 -2.20 8.57
C ARG A 25 -2.04 -2.41 7.17
N GLU A 26 -2.12 -1.39 6.31
CA GLU A 26 -1.54 -1.42 4.97
C GLU A 26 -0.02 -1.57 5.03
N ALA A 27 0.65 -0.78 5.87
CA ALA A 27 2.09 -0.92 6.13
C ALA A 27 2.46 -2.29 6.71
N GLY A 28 1.63 -2.82 7.61
CA GLY A 28 1.79 -4.15 8.17
C GLY A 28 1.65 -5.26 7.14
N ALA A 29 0.66 -5.16 6.25
CA ALA A 29 0.45 -6.11 5.15
C ALA A 29 1.63 -6.09 4.17
N ARG A 30 2.08 -4.90 3.77
CA ARG A 30 3.25 -4.72 2.89
C ARG A 30 4.49 -5.36 3.49
N THR A 31 4.81 -5.03 4.75
CA THR A 31 5.97 -5.59 5.46
C THR A 31 5.89 -7.12 5.52
N ALA A 32 4.73 -7.69 5.85
CA ALA A 32 4.55 -9.14 5.92
C ALA A 32 4.76 -9.83 4.57
N VAL A 33 4.30 -9.21 3.47
CA VAL A 33 4.56 -9.71 2.12
C VAL A 33 6.04 -9.62 1.81
N GLU A 34 6.68 -8.46 1.96
CA GLU A 34 8.11 -8.24 1.71
C GLU A 34 9.00 -9.27 2.43
N GLU A 35 8.71 -9.56 3.69
CA GLU A 35 9.43 -10.56 4.49
C GLU A 35 9.24 -12.00 4.00
N SER A 36 8.10 -12.31 3.36
CA SER A 36 7.80 -13.63 2.81
C SER A 36 8.47 -13.89 1.45
N LEU A 37 8.89 -12.83 0.73
CA LEU A 37 9.42 -12.94 -0.62
C LEU A 37 10.89 -13.38 -0.63
N SER A 38 11.25 -14.22 -1.60
CA SER A 38 12.65 -14.54 -1.89
C SER A 38 13.39 -13.30 -2.43
N ALA A 39 14.49 -12.92 -1.79
CA ALA A 39 15.32 -11.80 -2.25
C ALA A 39 16.01 -12.07 -3.60
N ASP A 40 16.12 -13.33 -4.03
CA ASP A 40 16.71 -13.69 -5.32
C ASP A 40 15.73 -13.51 -6.49
N GLU A 41 14.44 -13.61 -6.21
CA GLU A 41 13.37 -13.62 -7.22
C GLU A 41 12.60 -12.28 -7.28
N TYR A 42 12.50 -11.56 -6.17
CA TYR A 42 11.70 -10.34 -6.04
C TYR A 42 12.54 -9.10 -5.72
N ASP A 43 12.05 -7.95 -6.19
CA ASP A 43 12.36 -6.65 -5.62
C ASP A 43 11.37 -6.38 -4.49
N ARG A 44 11.80 -6.59 -3.25
CA ARG A 44 10.93 -6.44 -2.07
C ARG A 44 10.41 -5.02 -1.95
N GLU A 45 11.26 -4.01 -2.22
CA GLU A 45 10.87 -2.60 -2.13
C GLU A 45 9.85 -2.20 -3.21
N GLY A 46 9.75 -2.98 -4.29
CA GLY A 46 8.73 -2.82 -5.34
C GLY A 46 7.36 -3.41 -4.98
N THR A 47 7.11 -3.76 -3.71
CA THR A 47 5.82 -4.29 -3.27
C THR A 47 4.82 -3.16 -3.00
N HIS A 48 3.67 -3.22 -3.66
CA HIS A 48 2.57 -2.28 -3.45
C HIS A 48 1.30 -3.02 -3.04
N CYS A 49 0.61 -2.53 -2.01
CA CYS A 49 -0.64 -3.12 -1.52
C CYS A 49 -1.84 -2.24 -1.88
N SER A 50 -3.02 -2.85 -1.92
CA SER A 50 -4.30 -2.16 -2.07
C SER A 50 -4.53 -1.21 -0.90
N ASP A 51 -5.05 -0.02 -1.17
CA ASP A 51 -5.41 0.94 -0.14
C ASP A 51 -6.45 0.35 0.83
N ASN A 52 -6.36 0.74 2.10
CA ASN A 52 -7.41 0.45 3.06
C ASN A 52 -8.71 1.19 2.66
N PRO A 53 -9.86 0.51 2.52
CA PRO A 53 -11.12 1.19 2.20
C PRO A 53 -11.48 2.18 3.30
N ALA A 54 -11.55 3.46 2.96
CA ALA A 54 -11.95 4.55 3.85
C ALA A 54 -13.33 5.11 3.47
N PRO A 55 -14.44 4.38 3.71
CA PRO A 55 -15.77 4.96 3.56
C PRO A 55 -15.95 6.10 4.57
N TRP A 56 -16.60 7.18 4.12
CA TRP A 56 -16.60 8.53 4.71
C TRP A 56 -17.26 8.61 6.10
N PHE A 57 -17.79 7.49 6.60
CA PHE A 57 -18.55 7.37 7.84
C PHE A 57 -18.25 6.11 8.65
N ILE A 58 -17.28 5.28 8.24
CA ILE A 58 -16.91 4.06 8.96
C ILE A 58 -15.38 3.93 8.94
N GLU A 59 -14.74 4.27 10.07
CA GLU A 59 -13.35 3.88 10.35
C GLU A 59 -13.33 2.38 10.66
N ARG A 60 -13.40 1.56 9.60
CA ARG A 60 -13.03 0.16 9.69
C ARG A 60 -11.91 -0.10 8.72
N GLU A 61 -10.75 -0.37 9.30
CA GLU A 61 -9.65 -0.90 8.53
C GLU A 61 -9.97 -2.34 8.13
N THR A 62 -9.65 -2.69 6.89
CA THR A 62 -9.73 -4.06 6.38
C THR A 62 -8.68 -4.93 7.07
N ASP A 63 -8.97 -6.22 7.17
CA ASP A 63 -8.01 -7.24 7.60
C ASP A 63 -7.42 -7.99 6.40
N VAL A 64 -7.85 -7.68 5.18
CA VAL A 64 -7.39 -8.34 3.95
C VAL A 64 -6.89 -7.30 2.95
N PHE A 65 -5.66 -7.52 2.48
CA PHE A 65 -4.98 -6.68 1.49
C PHE A 65 -4.50 -7.55 0.32
N ILE A 66 -4.55 -7.01 -0.89
CA ILE A 66 -3.92 -7.60 -2.06
C ILE A 66 -2.68 -6.79 -2.37
N CYS A 67 -1.53 -7.45 -2.51
CA CYS A 67 -0.25 -6.82 -2.76
C CYS A 67 0.38 -7.35 -4.04
N ALA A 68 0.74 -6.45 -4.96
CA ALA A 68 1.55 -6.76 -6.12
C ALA A 68 3.03 -6.73 -5.71
N ALA A 69 3.70 -7.88 -5.80
CA ALA A 69 5.11 -8.04 -5.51
C ALA A 69 5.90 -8.06 -6.82
N GLN A 70 6.81 -7.09 -7.00
CA GLN A 70 7.59 -6.99 -8.21
C GLN A 70 8.67 -8.08 -8.28
N ARG A 71 8.62 -8.88 -9.35
CA ARG A 71 9.66 -9.85 -9.70
C ARG A 71 10.85 -9.13 -10.32
N ARG A 72 12.05 -9.69 -10.15
CA ARG A 72 13.31 -9.14 -10.70
C ARG A 72 13.33 -9.06 -12.23
N ASP A 73 12.48 -9.83 -12.92
CA ASP A 73 12.31 -9.79 -14.38
C ASP A 73 11.32 -8.70 -14.85
N GLY A 74 10.67 -7.99 -13.91
CA GLY A 74 9.86 -6.81 -14.15
C GLY A 74 8.35 -7.03 -14.13
N ASP A 75 7.86 -8.28 -14.02
CA ASP A 75 6.43 -8.57 -13.81
C ASP A 75 6.07 -8.55 -12.32
N CYS A 76 4.80 -8.75 -11.98
CA CYS A 76 4.35 -8.86 -10.60
C CYS A 76 3.45 -10.06 -10.36
N ASP A 77 3.65 -10.68 -9.19
CA ASP A 77 2.74 -11.66 -8.62
C ASP A 77 1.83 -10.97 -7.59
N TRP A 78 0.60 -11.44 -7.44
CA TRP A 78 -0.32 -10.94 -6.42
C TRP A 78 -0.33 -11.87 -5.22
N TYR A 79 -0.09 -11.28 -4.06
CA TYR A 79 -0.18 -11.91 -2.76
C TYR A 79 -1.39 -11.38 -2.01
N ARG A 80 -2.05 -12.25 -1.25
CA ARG A 80 -3.08 -11.87 -0.30
C ARG A 80 -2.50 -11.91 1.11
N ALA A 81 -2.53 -10.78 1.79
CA ALA A 81 -2.17 -10.67 3.21
C ALA A 81 -3.46 -10.58 4.04
N THR A 82 -3.66 -11.52 4.97
CA THR A 82 -4.81 -11.56 5.87
C THR A 82 -4.36 -11.45 7.32
N LEU A 83 -4.83 -10.43 8.04
CA LEU A 83 -4.58 -10.27 9.46
C LEU A 83 -5.44 -11.27 10.26
N LYS A 84 -4.78 -12.14 11.02
CA LYS A 84 -5.40 -13.09 11.95
C LYS A 84 -4.94 -12.80 13.38
N ASN A 85 -5.53 -13.50 14.35
CA ASN A 85 -5.15 -13.39 15.77
C ASN A 85 -3.65 -13.64 16.03
N ALA A 86 -2.99 -14.46 15.20
CA ALA A 86 -1.58 -14.82 15.34
C ALA A 86 -0.61 -13.95 14.51
N GLY A 87 -1.12 -12.94 13.78
CA GLY A 87 -0.35 -12.12 12.84
C GLY A 87 -0.85 -12.24 11.40
N TRP A 88 -0.01 -11.81 10.46
CA TRP A 88 -0.31 -11.82 9.04
C TRP A 88 -0.12 -13.21 8.44
N GLU A 89 -1.14 -13.72 7.76
CA GLU A 89 -1.03 -14.84 6.85
C GLU A 89 -0.84 -14.31 5.42
N VAL A 90 0.21 -14.75 4.74
CA VAL A 90 0.53 -14.34 3.37
C VAL A 90 0.44 -15.55 2.45
N VAL A 91 -0.33 -15.43 1.37
CA VAL A 91 -0.54 -16.48 0.37
C VAL A 91 -0.38 -15.90 -1.02
N LEU A 92 0.30 -16.61 -1.92
CA LEU A 92 0.29 -16.29 -3.35
C LEU A 92 -1.13 -16.49 -3.89
N ASP A 93 -1.78 -15.40 -4.29
CA ASP A 93 -3.15 -15.39 -4.80
C ASP A 93 -3.18 -15.63 -6.31
N ARG A 94 -2.28 -14.96 -7.05
CA ARG A 94 -2.17 -15.08 -8.51
C ARG A 94 -0.73 -14.84 -8.98
N PRO A 95 -0.09 -15.81 -9.65
CA PRO A 95 1.17 -15.57 -10.35
C PRO A 95 0.93 -14.80 -11.66
N ASP A 96 1.93 -14.05 -12.12
CA ASP A 96 1.92 -13.32 -13.40
C ASP A 96 0.69 -12.41 -13.55
N ALA A 97 0.37 -11.69 -12.47
CA ALA A 97 -0.87 -10.94 -12.32
C ALA A 97 -0.76 -9.48 -12.80
N GLY A 98 0.46 -9.04 -13.13
CA GLY A 98 0.77 -7.66 -13.51
C GLY A 98 0.86 -6.72 -12.31
N CYS A 99 1.57 -5.61 -12.49
CA CYS A 99 1.88 -4.67 -11.40
C CYS A 99 0.79 -3.64 -11.08
N ILE A 100 -0.35 -3.70 -11.77
CA ILE A 100 -1.47 -2.78 -11.56
C ILE A 100 -2.51 -3.47 -10.70
N LEU A 101 -2.63 -3.05 -9.45
CA LEU A 101 -3.75 -3.38 -8.60
C LEU A 101 -4.97 -2.58 -9.07
N SER A 102 -5.94 -3.26 -9.67
CA SER A 102 -7.22 -2.64 -10.03
C SER A 102 -8.09 -2.59 -8.78
N PHE A 103 -8.23 -1.42 -8.17
CA PHE A 103 -9.19 -1.15 -7.09
C PHE A 103 -10.40 -0.37 -7.63
#